data_AF-A0A959L193-F1
#
_entry.id   AF-A0A959L193-F1
#
_cell.length_a   1.000
_cell.length_b   1.000
_cell.length_c   1.000
_cell.angle_alpha   90.00
_cell.angle_beta   90.00
_cell.angle_gamma   90.00
#
_symmetry.space_group_name_H-M   'P 1'
#
loop_
_entity.id
_entity.type
_entity.pdbx_description
1 polymer ?
#
loop_
_entity_poly.entity_id
_entity_poly.type
_entity_poly.pdbx_seq_one_letter_code
_entity_poly.pdbx_strand_id
1 'polypeptide(L)'
;IEDSLQSLSQRVYQIESFVLEKVAEINNHMSKSLQLLEDRKKAQASDNQQRVMKNVNDLALMFSESMDQMQQQMAAMMSGQQMCSKPGGAKPKDGSSGVPMDKISEGQQQLNGDMQKMKEGMQKSGEGGTSKEFAQMAAKQAALRKALRDIQNEKQGQGQGSKELEEILEQMDKIETELVNKRLTNEMLKRQEDILTRLLESEKAEREKEYDNKRESRTAENIERNLPPSVEEYLKKREAQIEPFKTVSPALKPYYKQLVEEYYKSLKEN
;
A
#
# COMPACT_ATOMS: atom_id res chain seq x y z
N ILE A 1 -23.87 24.76 13.18
CA ILE A 1 -23.55 24.48 11.75
C ILE A 1 -23.21 25.79 11.07
N GLU A 2 -24.10 26.77 11.08
CA GLU A 2 -23.84 28.13 10.56
C GLU A 2 -22.57 28.76 11.15
N ASP A 3 -22.42 28.83 12.47
CA ASP A 3 -21.20 29.36 13.12
C ASP A 3 -19.92 28.61 12.71
N SER A 4 -20.04 27.30 12.50
CA SER A 4 -18.94 26.44 12.07
C SER A 4 -18.57 26.72 10.60
N LEU A 5 -19.56 26.88 9.72
CA LEU A 5 -19.40 27.23 8.32
C LEU A 5 -18.84 28.65 8.15
N GLN A 6 -19.29 29.58 8.98
CA GLN A 6 -18.82 30.97 9.01
C GLN A 6 -17.38 31.07 9.54
N SER A 7 -17.03 30.26 10.54
CA SER A 7 -15.64 30.18 11.03
C SER A 7 -14.67 29.56 10.01
N LEU A 8 -15.19 28.68 9.14
CA LEU A 8 -14.43 28.01 8.09
C LEU A 8 -14.28 28.93 6.86
N SER A 9 -15.33 29.67 6.50
CA SER A 9 -15.35 30.62 5.39
C SER A 9 -14.34 31.76 5.61
N GLN A 10 -14.24 32.28 6.84
CA GLN A 10 -13.25 33.29 7.22
C GLN A 10 -11.79 32.83 7.12
N ARG A 11 -11.55 31.50 7.08
CA ARG A 11 -10.19 30.92 7.00
C ARG A 11 -9.76 30.63 5.57
N VAL A 12 -10.71 30.52 4.64
CA VAL A 12 -10.45 30.21 3.22
C VAL A 12 -11.15 31.27 2.38
N TYR A 13 -10.43 32.38 2.13
CA TYR A 13 -10.96 33.56 1.45
C TYR A 13 -11.60 33.26 0.08
N GLN A 14 -11.16 32.20 -0.60
CA GLN A 14 -11.64 31.82 -1.94
C GLN A 14 -13.06 31.22 -1.95
N ILE A 15 -13.54 30.69 -0.82
CA ILE A 15 -14.86 30.03 -0.73
C ILE A 15 -15.87 30.83 0.10
N GLU A 16 -15.46 31.99 0.62
CA GLU A 16 -16.23 32.74 1.62
C GLU A 16 -17.58 33.23 1.09
N SER A 17 -17.59 33.85 -0.08
CA SER A 17 -18.80 34.40 -0.70
C SER A 17 -19.83 33.32 -1.02
N PHE A 18 -19.40 32.19 -1.55
CA PHE A 18 -20.27 31.07 -1.91
C PHE A 18 -20.89 30.39 -0.69
N VAL A 19 -20.11 30.18 0.38
CA VAL A 19 -20.62 29.59 1.63
C VAL A 19 -21.67 30.51 2.27
N LEU A 20 -21.38 31.81 2.38
CA LEU A 20 -22.29 32.77 2.98
C LEU A 20 -23.60 32.89 2.20
N GLU A 21 -23.53 32.91 0.87
CA GLU A 21 -24.71 32.93 0.00
C GLU A 21 -25.57 31.68 0.22
N LYS A 22 -24.98 30.48 0.19
CA LYS A 22 -25.72 29.23 0.34
C LYS A 22 -26.31 29.03 1.73
N VAL A 23 -25.60 29.45 2.77
CA VAL A 23 -26.12 29.44 4.15
C VAL A 23 -27.31 30.39 4.28
N ALA A 24 -27.22 31.59 3.70
CA ALA A 24 -28.33 32.55 3.70
C ALA A 24 -29.56 32.01 2.96
N GLU A 25 -29.38 31.36 1.80
CA GLU A 25 -30.48 30.72 1.07
C GLU A 25 -31.11 29.56 1.85
N ILE A 26 -30.31 28.72 2.50
CA ILE A 26 -30.80 27.63 3.36
C ILE A 26 -31.66 28.19 4.49
N ASN A 27 -31.17 29.19 5.21
CA ASN A 27 -31.89 29.81 6.30
C ASN A 27 -33.20 30.44 5.83
N ASN A 28 -33.18 31.15 4.69
CA ASN A 28 -34.39 31.76 4.11
C ASN A 28 -35.45 30.71 3.76
N HIS A 29 -35.06 29.65 3.04
CA HIS A 29 -35.99 28.58 2.66
C HIS A 29 -36.45 27.74 3.86
N MET A 30 -35.58 27.50 4.84
CA MET A 30 -35.94 26.80 6.06
C MET A 30 -36.97 27.59 6.88
N SER A 31 -36.76 28.90 7.09
CA SER A 31 -37.73 29.76 7.78
C SER A 31 -39.06 29.84 7.04
N LYS A 32 -39.05 29.99 5.71
CA LYS A 32 -40.28 29.97 4.89
C LYS A 32 -40.98 28.61 4.97
N SER A 33 -40.23 27.51 4.92
CA SER A 33 -40.81 26.17 5.07
C SER A 33 -41.49 26.02 6.42
N LEU A 34 -40.90 26.50 7.52
CA LEU A 34 -41.49 26.41 8.85
C LEU A 34 -42.79 27.22 8.94
N GLN A 35 -42.81 28.46 8.43
CA GLN A 35 -44.03 29.28 8.36
C GLN A 35 -45.12 28.62 7.50
N LEU A 36 -44.77 28.04 6.36
CA LEU A 36 -45.71 27.35 5.49
C LEU A 36 -46.26 26.06 6.11
N LEU A 37 -45.47 25.37 6.95
CA LEU A 37 -45.93 24.21 7.71
C LEU A 37 -46.90 24.62 8.82
N GLU A 38 -46.64 25.73 9.51
CA GLU A 38 -47.53 26.33 10.51
C GLU A 38 -48.89 26.68 9.90
N ASP A 39 -48.88 27.29 8.71
CA ASP A 39 -50.05 27.59 7.87
C ASP A 39 -50.70 26.35 7.22
N ARG A 40 -50.18 25.14 7.45
CA ARG A 40 -50.58 23.86 6.82
C ARG A 40 -50.49 23.85 5.28
N LYS A 41 -49.73 24.74 4.66
CA LYS A 41 -49.46 24.80 3.20
C LYS A 41 -48.36 23.79 2.82
N LYS A 42 -48.68 22.50 2.96
CA LYS A 42 -47.72 21.38 2.79
C LYS A 42 -46.99 21.36 1.43
N ALA A 43 -47.68 21.67 0.33
CA ALA A 43 -47.08 21.65 -1.00
C ALA A 43 -45.98 22.72 -1.16
N GLN A 44 -46.24 23.94 -0.69
CA GLN A 44 -45.27 25.04 -0.74
C GLN A 44 -44.13 24.83 0.26
N ALA A 45 -44.42 24.24 1.43
CA ALA A 45 -43.38 23.84 2.38
C ALA A 45 -42.44 22.80 1.77
N SER A 46 -42.97 21.80 1.05
CA SER A 46 -42.16 20.76 0.40
C SER A 46 -41.22 21.34 -0.67
N ASP A 47 -41.67 22.31 -1.48
CA ASP A 47 -40.79 23.01 -2.44
C ASP A 47 -39.62 23.73 -1.73
N ASN A 48 -39.90 24.44 -0.63
CA ASN A 48 -38.85 25.10 0.15
C ASN A 48 -37.89 24.09 0.81
N GLN A 49 -38.39 22.94 1.29
CA GLN A 49 -37.53 21.86 1.81
C GLN A 49 -36.62 21.27 0.72
N GLN A 50 -37.11 21.08 -0.51
CA GLN A 50 -36.28 20.61 -1.61
C GLN A 50 -35.17 21.61 -1.95
N ARG A 51 -35.46 22.92 -1.90
CA ARG A 51 -34.45 23.97 -2.08
C ARG A 51 -33.40 23.98 -0.98
N VAL A 52 -33.79 23.74 0.27
CA VAL A 52 -32.85 23.52 1.39
C VAL A 52 -31.93 22.34 1.08
N MET A 53 -32.50 21.18 0.69
CA MET A 53 -31.70 19.99 0.39
C MET A 53 -30.76 20.19 -0.80
N LYS A 54 -31.20 20.91 -1.84
CA LYS A 54 -30.36 21.30 -2.97
C LYS A 54 -29.16 22.12 -2.50
N ASN A 55 -29.41 23.18 -1.73
CA ASN A 55 -28.33 24.07 -1.27
C ASN A 55 -27.37 23.40 -0.28
N VAL A 56 -27.87 22.45 0.52
CA VAL A 56 -27.02 21.60 1.38
C VAL A 56 -26.13 20.68 0.53
N ASN A 57 -26.66 20.09 -0.54
CA ASN A 57 -25.86 19.27 -1.46
C ASN A 57 -24.84 20.11 -2.22
N ASP A 58 -25.20 21.32 -2.67
CA ASP A 58 -24.28 22.24 -3.33
C ASP A 58 -23.13 22.64 -2.39
N LEU A 59 -23.41 22.87 -1.10
CA LEU A 59 -22.38 23.10 -0.08
C LEU A 59 -21.49 21.87 0.12
N ALA A 60 -22.06 20.68 0.24
CA ALA A 60 -21.32 19.44 0.41
C ALA A 60 -20.40 19.15 -0.80
N LEU A 61 -20.90 19.40 -2.02
CA LEU A 61 -20.13 19.24 -3.25
C LEU A 61 -18.95 20.22 -3.29
N MET A 62 -19.19 21.51 -2.98
CA MET A 62 -18.12 22.51 -2.93
C MET A 62 -17.07 22.16 -1.88
N PHE A 63 -17.48 21.65 -0.70
CA PHE A 63 -16.53 21.19 0.32
C PHE A 63 -15.73 19.96 -0.13
N SER A 64 -16.35 19.03 -0.86
CA SER A 64 -15.66 17.88 -1.45
C SER A 64 -14.62 18.35 -2.47
N GLU A 65 -15.02 19.21 -3.41
CA GLU A 65 -14.12 19.74 -4.44
C GLU A 65 -12.98 20.57 -3.85
N SER A 66 -13.25 21.39 -2.84
CA SER A 66 -12.23 22.16 -2.13
C SER A 66 -11.26 21.27 -1.35
N MET A 67 -11.76 20.17 -0.76
CA MET A 67 -10.92 19.19 -0.07
C MET A 67 -10.06 18.40 -1.05
N ASP A 68 -10.62 17.98 -2.18
CA ASP A 68 -9.90 17.30 -3.25
C ASP A 68 -8.84 18.19 -3.87
N GLN A 69 -9.16 19.47 -4.12
CA GLN A 69 -8.18 20.45 -4.60
C GLN A 69 -7.06 20.69 -3.59
N MET A 70 -7.39 20.80 -2.29
CA MET A 70 -6.38 20.92 -1.23
C MET A 70 -5.51 19.65 -1.12
N GLN A 71 -6.10 18.47 -1.28
CA GLN A 71 -5.40 17.19 -1.27
C GLN A 71 -4.50 17.02 -2.50
N GLN A 72 -4.96 17.44 -3.68
CA GLN A 72 -4.17 17.48 -4.91
C GLN A 72 -3.04 18.51 -4.82
N GLN A 73 -3.28 19.68 -4.23
CA GLN A 73 -2.26 20.71 -4.04
C GLN A 73 -1.22 20.27 -3.00
N MET A 74 -1.63 19.56 -1.94
CA MET A 74 -0.70 18.88 -1.04
C MET A 74 0.07 17.75 -1.72
N ALA A 75 -0.58 16.94 -2.56
CA ALA A 75 0.09 15.89 -3.33
C ALA A 75 1.09 16.48 -4.36
N ALA A 76 0.76 17.63 -4.96
CA ALA A 76 1.64 18.37 -5.86
C ALA A 76 2.81 19.03 -5.12
N MET A 77 2.60 19.58 -3.93
CA MET A 77 3.67 20.08 -3.06
C MET A 77 4.58 18.94 -2.53
N MET A 78 4.03 17.75 -2.30
CA MET A 78 4.81 16.54 -1.99
C MET A 78 5.54 15.95 -3.22
N SER A 79 5.18 16.35 -4.44
CA SER A 79 5.92 15.99 -5.67
C SER A 79 7.16 16.85 -5.92
N GLY A 80 7.48 17.78 -5.00
CA GLY A 80 8.58 18.74 -5.11
C GLY A 80 9.97 18.23 -4.71
N GLN A 81 10.14 16.95 -4.32
CA GLN A 81 11.45 16.38 -4.01
C GLN A 81 11.79 15.22 -4.94
N GLN A 82 11.96 15.56 -6.22
CA GLN A 82 12.67 14.73 -7.18
C GLN A 82 14.14 14.63 -6.80
N MET A 83 14.58 13.49 -6.28
CA MET A 83 15.92 12.93 -6.50
C MET A 83 15.93 11.43 -6.16
N CYS A 84 15.34 10.61 -7.04
CA CYS A 84 15.86 9.28 -7.31
C CYS A 84 15.36 8.83 -8.69
N SER A 85 16.21 9.01 -9.69
CA SER A 85 15.98 8.50 -11.04
C SER A 85 16.10 6.98 -11.05
N LYS A 86 14.98 6.27 -11.18
CA LYS A 86 14.99 4.88 -11.67
C LYS A 86 14.11 4.77 -12.92
N PRO A 87 14.70 4.76 -14.12
CA PRO A 87 13.97 4.50 -15.35
C PRO A 87 13.69 3.00 -15.42
N GLY A 88 12.42 2.60 -15.50
CA GLY A 88 12.06 1.18 -15.68
C GLY A 88 10.64 0.91 -15.23
N GLY A 89 9.71 0.91 -16.19
CA GLY A 89 8.28 0.84 -15.93
C GLY A 89 7.79 -0.48 -15.32
N ALA A 90 6.72 -0.35 -14.55
CA ALA A 90 5.61 -1.28 -14.51
C ALA A 90 4.36 -0.47 -14.16
N LYS A 91 3.32 -0.59 -14.99
CA LYS A 91 1.99 -0.03 -14.73
C LYS A 91 1.51 -0.49 -13.34
N PRO A 92 0.86 0.36 -12.52
CA PRO A 92 0.14 -0.13 -11.36
C PRO A 92 -0.95 -1.08 -11.87
N LYS A 93 -0.98 -2.31 -11.35
CA LYS A 93 -2.13 -3.20 -11.54
C LYS A 93 -3.33 -2.54 -10.87
N ASP A 94 -4.38 -2.34 -11.67
CA ASP A 94 -5.71 -1.96 -11.24
C ASP A 94 -6.17 -2.85 -10.07
N GLY A 95 -6.48 -2.24 -8.91
CA GLY A 95 -7.14 -2.95 -7.81
C GLY A 95 -7.09 -2.29 -6.42
N SER A 96 -6.01 -1.60 -6.03
CA SER A 96 -5.89 -1.07 -4.66
C SER A 96 -6.23 0.43 -4.60
N SER A 97 -7.45 0.73 -4.20
CA SER A 97 -7.88 2.06 -3.73
C SER A 97 -7.33 2.38 -2.33
N GLY A 98 -6.12 1.91 -2.01
CA GLY A 98 -5.44 2.09 -0.73
C GLY A 98 -4.20 2.96 -0.89
N VAL A 99 -3.99 3.88 0.05
CA VAL A 99 -2.75 4.67 0.13
C VAL A 99 -1.58 3.67 0.32
N PRO A 100 -0.49 3.75 -0.47
CA PRO A 100 0.67 2.87 -0.28
C PRO A 100 1.25 2.97 1.13
N MET A 101 1.72 1.86 1.69
CA MET A 101 2.38 1.83 3.02
C MET A 101 3.52 2.85 3.12
N ASP A 102 4.34 2.99 2.06
CA ASP A 102 5.41 3.99 1.96
C ASP A 102 4.92 5.41 2.28
N LYS A 103 3.74 5.80 1.77
CA LYS A 103 3.17 7.14 2.00
C LYS A 103 2.65 7.31 3.42
N ILE A 104 2.22 6.23 4.07
CA ILE A 104 1.81 6.25 5.48
C ILE A 104 3.05 6.41 6.36
N SER A 105 4.12 5.67 6.08
CA SER A 105 5.42 5.82 6.77
C SER A 105 5.95 7.26 6.64
N GLU A 106 5.95 7.83 5.43
CA GLU A 106 6.38 9.22 5.19
C GLU A 106 5.49 10.24 5.92
N GLY A 107 4.16 10.06 5.87
CA GLY A 107 3.22 10.92 6.59
C GLY A 107 3.43 10.87 8.10
N GLN A 108 3.71 9.68 8.64
CA GLN A 108 4.08 9.49 10.04
C GLN A 108 5.39 10.20 10.38
N GLN A 109 6.44 10.07 9.55
CA GLN A 109 7.71 10.78 9.75
C GLN A 109 7.54 12.29 9.82
N GLN A 110 6.74 12.84 8.89
CA GLN A 110 6.45 14.27 8.88
C GLN A 110 5.74 14.69 10.17
N LEU A 111 4.76 13.90 10.63
CA LEU A 111 4.05 14.18 11.87
C LEU A 111 4.98 14.15 13.09
N ASN A 112 5.90 13.19 13.16
CA ASN A 112 6.92 13.12 14.21
C ASN A 112 7.77 14.40 14.22
N GLY A 113 8.21 14.86 13.05
CA GLY A 113 9.00 16.08 12.91
C GLY A 113 8.24 17.34 13.33
N ASP A 114 6.98 17.47 12.91
CA ASP A 114 6.11 18.58 13.33
C ASP A 114 5.89 18.59 14.85
N MET A 115 5.67 17.42 15.44
CA MET A 115 5.45 17.25 16.87
C MET A 115 6.70 17.58 17.71
N GLN A 116 7.88 17.20 17.22
CA GLN A 116 9.15 17.51 17.86
C GLN A 116 9.46 19.02 17.81
N LYS A 117 9.23 19.67 16.66
CA LYS A 117 9.34 21.13 16.54
C LYS A 117 8.39 21.86 17.47
N MET A 118 7.15 21.39 17.58
CA MET A 118 6.16 21.97 18.49
C MET A 118 6.59 21.85 19.96
N LYS A 119 7.15 20.70 20.34
CA LYS A 119 7.70 20.48 21.68
C LYS A 119 8.85 21.43 21.99
N GLU A 120 9.78 21.61 21.05
CA GLU A 120 10.91 22.53 21.19
C GLU A 120 10.43 23.99 21.28
N GLY A 121 9.44 24.38 20.48
CA GLY A 121 8.82 25.70 20.53
C GLY A 121 8.14 25.96 21.88
N MET A 122 7.40 24.98 22.39
CA MET A 122 6.74 25.06 23.70
C MET A 122 7.75 25.14 24.86
N GLN A 123 8.90 24.46 24.73
CA GLN A 123 9.97 24.51 25.73
C GLN A 123 10.78 25.82 25.68
N LYS A 124 10.91 26.46 24.52
CA LYS A 124 11.66 27.71 24.33
C LYS A 124 10.83 28.98 24.58
N SER A 125 9.57 29.01 24.16
CA SER A 125 8.72 30.21 24.24
C SER A 125 7.76 30.21 25.42
N GLY A 126 7.58 29.09 26.14
CA GLY A 126 6.66 28.99 27.27
C GLY A 126 5.16 29.10 26.92
N GLU A 127 4.83 29.53 25.70
CA GLU A 127 3.49 29.43 25.13
C GLU A 127 3.21 27.98 24.71
N GLY A 128 2.22 27.37 25.35
CA GLY A 128 1.65 26.10 24.93
C GLY A 128 1.15 26.21 23.50
N GLY A 129 1.53 25.27 22.63
CA GLY A 129 1.22 25.37 21.21
C GLY A 129 -0.27 25.53 20.93
N THR A 130 -0.60 26.14 19.80
CA THR A 130 -1.94 26.64 19.56
C THR A 130 -2.94 25.49 19.46
N SER A 131 -4.17 25.73 19.91
CA SER A 131 -5.24 24.72 19.83
C SER A 131 -5.53 24.29 18.38
N LYS A 132 -5.19 25.14 17.40
CA LYS A 132 -5.29 24.86 15.97
C LYS A 132 -4.24 23.86 15.51
N GLU A 133 -2.99 23.98 15.96
CA GLU A 133 -1.91 23.04 15.62
C GLU A 133 -2.19 21.64 16.19
N PHE A 134 -2.64 21.55 17.45
CA PHE A 134 -3.04 20.27 18.05
C PHE A 134 -4.19 19.61 17.28
N ALA A 135 -5.23 20.38 16.91
CA ALA A 135 -6.35 19.85 16.14
C ALA A 135 -5.92 19.37 14.73
N GLN A 136 -5.01 20.10 14.07
CA GLN A 136 -4.47 19.69 12.78
C GLN A 136 -3.64 18.41 12.88
N MET A 137 -2.79 18.27 13.91
CA MET A 137 -2.03 17.04 14.12
C MET A 137 -2.93 15.85 14.46
N ALA A 138 -3.95 16.05 15.30
CA ALA A 138 -4.92 15.00 15.61
C ALA A 138 -5.67 14.54 14.34
N ALA A 139 -6.07 15.49 13.47
CA ALA A 139 -6.70 15.17 12.20
C ALA A 139 -5.76 14.40 11.25
N LYS A 140 -4.48 14.79 11.17
CA LYS A 140 -3.46 14.07 10.39
C LYS A 140 -3.26 12.65 10.93
N GLN A 141 -3.11 12.48 12.24
CA GLN A 141 -2.95 11.17 12.88
C GLN A 141 -4.17 10.27 12.62
N ALA A 142 -5.38 10.80 12.75
CA ALA A 142 -6.61 10.06 12.47
C ALA A 142 -6.73 9.63 11.00
N ALA A 143 -6.30 10.48 10.07
CA ALA A 143 -6.25 10.13 8.65
C ALA A 143 -5.25 8.98 8.38
N LEU A 144 -4.05 9.04 8.99
CA LEU A 144 -3.05 7.98 8.89
C LEU A 144 -3.54 6.66 9.51
N ARG A 145 -4.16 6.73 10.69
CA ARG A 145 -4.75 5.55 11.36
C ARG A 145 -5.85 4.92 10.51
N LYS A 146 -6.71 5.74 9.90
CA LYS A 146 -7.77 5.23 9.00
C LYS A 146 -7.16 4.52 7.79
N ALA A 147 -6.19 5.13 7.12
CA ALA A 147 -5.51 4.53 5.97
C ALA A 147 -4.83 3.20 6.34
N LEU A 148 -4.16 3.14 7.50
CA LEU A 148 -3.52 1.92 7.99
C LEU A 148 -4.55 0.82 8.31
N ARG A 149 -5.71 1.19 8.86
CA ARG A 149 -6.81 0.26 9.13
C ARG A 149 -7.39 -0.33 7.85
N ASP A 150 -7.54 0.48 6.81
CA ASP A 150 -8.03 0.02 5.51
C ASP A 150 -7.07 -1.02 4.91
N ILE A 151 -5.75 -0.77 5.00
CA ILE A 151 -4.71 -1.73 4.59
C ILE A 151 -4.76 -3.01 5.42
N GLN A 152 -4.91 -2.89 6.75
CA GLN A 152 -5.00 -4.06 7.62
C GLN A 152 -6.22 -4.92 7.29
N ASN A 153 -7.38 -4.30 7.03
CA ASN A 153 -8.59 -5.01 6.63
C ASN A 153 -8.40 -5.72 5.28
N GLU A 154 -7.76 -5.07 4.31
CA GLU A 154 -7.43 -5.67 3.01
C GLU A 154 -6.52 -6.89 3.17
N LYS A 155 -5.45 -6.75 3.97
CA LYS A 155 -4.51 -7.85 4.28
C LYS A 155 -5.17 -9.00 5.04
N GLN A 156 -6.05 -8.68 6.00
CA GLN A 156 -6.78 -9.69 6.75
C GLN A 156 -7.75 -10.46 5.85
N GLY A 157 -8.39 -9.79 4.88
CA GLY A 157 -9.18 -10.43 3.83
C GLY A 157 -8.38 -11.38 2.93
N GLN A 158 -7.08 -11.13 2.76
CA GLN A 158 -6.14 -12.00 2.05
C GLN A 158 -5.48 -13.07 2.94
N GLY A 159 -5.89 -13.17 4.22
CA GLY A 159 -5.31 -14.11 5.19
C GLY A 159 -3.92 -13.72 5.72
N GLN A 160 -3.45 -12.51 5.41
CA GLN A 160 -2.16 -11.94 5.84
C GLN A 160 -2.31 -10.84 6.89
N GLY A 161 -3.34 -10.93 7.75
CA GLY A 161 -3.52 -9.99 8.85
C GLY A 161 -2.34 -10.06 9.82
N SER A 162 -1.76 -8.91 10.15
CA SER A 162 -0.65 -8.80 11.10
C SER A 162 -1.13 -8.23 12.44
N LYS A 163 -0.78 -8.92 13.53
CA LYS A 163 -1.05 -8.43 14.89
C LYS A 163 -0.25 -7.17 15.20
N GLU A 164 0.93 -7.00 14.60
CA GLU A 164 1.74 -5.80 14.81
C GLU A 164 1.04 -4.53 14.29
N LEU A 165 0.28 -4.62 13.20
CA LEU A 165 -0.50 -3.48 12.69
C LEU A 165 -1.66 -3.12 13.63
N GLU A 166 -2.29 -4.12 14.25
CA GLU A 166 -3.35 -3.89 15.24
C GLU A 166 -2.81 -3.13 16.45
N GLU A 167 -1.64 -3.54 16.97
CA GLU A 167 -0.96 -2.84 18.05
C GLU A 167 -0.59 -1.40 17.67
N ILE A 168 -0.14 -1.16 16.43
CA ILE A 168 0.13 0.20 15.93
C ILE A 168 -1.15 1.03 15.93
N LEU A 169 -2.27 0.49 15.43
CA LEU A 169 -3.56 1.22 15.40
C LEU A 169 -4.02 1.62 16.81
N GLU A 170 -3.85 0.74 17.80
CA GLU A 170 -4.17 1.04 19.20
C GLU A 170 -3.25 2.14 19.77
N GLN A 171 -1.96 2.10 19.44
CA GLN A 171 -1.03 3.15 19.87
C GLN A 171 -1.36 4.49 19.20
N MET A 172 -1.75 4.50 17.92
CA MET A 172 -2.18 5.72 17.22
C MET A 172 -3.43 6.33 17.87
N ASP A 173 -4.40 5.52 18.29
CA ASP A 173 -5.62 5.98 18.98
C ASP A 173 -5.32 6.66 20.32
N LYS A 174 -4.37 6.14 21.09
CA LYS A 174 -3.88 6.76 22.34
C LYS A 174 -3.25 8.13 22.09
N ILE A 175 -2.47 8.25 21.01
CA ILE A 175 -1.84 9.52 20.61
C ILE A 175 -2.91 10.53 20.18
N GLU A 176 -3.94 10.10 19.42
CA GLU A 176 -5.07 10.96 19.06
C GLU A 176 -5.80 11.50 20.29
N THR A 177 -6.06 10.65 21.29
CA THR A 177 -6.69 11.09 22.54
C THR A 177 -5.82 12.07 23.32
N GLU A 178 -4.51 11.87 23.37
CA GLU A 178 -3.58 12.79 24.01
C GLU A 178 -3.50 14.14 23.26
N LEU A 179 -3.46 14.12 21.93
CA LEU A 179 -3.46 15.32 21.08
C LEU A 179 -4.74 16.15 21.21
N VAL A 180 -5.92 15.50 21.22
CA VAL A 180 -7.21 16.18 21.43
C VAL A 180 -7.26 16.84 22.81
N ASN A 181 -6.65 16.21 23.81
CA ASN A 181 -6.51 16.76 25.16
C ASN A 181 -5.35 17.76 25.29
N LYS A 182 -4.68 18.12 24.19
CA LYS A 182 -3.54 19.05 24.14
C LYS A 182 -2.37 18.62 25.03
N ARG A 183 -2.19 17.31 25.20
CA ARG A 183 -1.13 16.73 26.03
C ARG A 183 0.01 16.29 25.12
N LEU A 184 1.13 17.01 25.20
CA LEU A 184 2.36 16.68 24.49
C LEU A 184 3.39 16.10 25.48
N THR A 185 3.32 14.80 25.76
CA THR A 185 4.20 14.14 26.74
C THR A 185 5.42 13.51 26.07
N ASN A 186 6.50 13.29 26.85
CA ASN A 186 7.66 12.53 26.38
C ASN A 186 7.30 11.07 26.04
N GLU A 187 6.33 10.51 26.75
CA GLU A 187 5.87 9.14 26.51
C GLU A 187 5.14 9.04 25.16
N MET A 188 4.28 10.01 24.84
CA MET A 188 3.61 10.10 23.56
C MET A 188 4.60 10.17 22.39
N LEU A 189 5.65 10.99 22.52
CA LEU A 189 6.71 11.10 21.51
C LEU A 189 7.47 9.79 21.30
N LYS A 190 7.78 9.06 22.38
CA LYS A 190 8.39 7.73 22.27
C LYS A 190 7.47 6.74 21.56
N ARG A 191 6.20 6.68 21.94
CA ARG A 191 5.20 5.84 21.23
C ARG A 191 5.14 6.19 19.74
N GLN A 192 5.21 7.47 19.42
CA GLN A 192 5.18 7.96 18.05
C GLN A 192 6.44 7.56 17.25
N GLU A 193 7.63 7.51 17.87
CA GLU A 193 8.86 6.95 17.29
C GLU A 193 8.81 5.42 17.13
N ASP A 194 8.24 4.72 18.11
CA ASP A 194 8.05 3.26 18.07
C ASP A 194 7.11 2.87 16.93
N ILE A 195 5.99 3.57 16.77
CA ILE A 195 5.05 3.39 15.65
C ILE A 195 5.79 3.54 14.32
N LEU A 196 6.57 4.62 14.18
CA LEU A 196 7.31 4.88 12.95
C LEU A 196 8.30 3.75 12.64
N THR A 197 9.03 3.27 13.66
CA THR A 197 9.99 2.17 13.51
C THR A 197 9.30 0.89 13.03
N ARG A 198 8.18 0.53 13.65
CA ARG A 198 7.39 -0.66 13.27
C ARG A 198 6.78 -0.52 11.87
N LEU A 199 6.33 0.69 11.48
CA LEU A 199 5.84 0.95 10.12
C LEU A 199 6.94 0.75 9.07
N LEU A 200 8.14 1.27 9.31
CA LEU A 200 9.29 1.09 8.41
C LEU A 200 9.74 -0.37 8.33
N GLU A 201 9.68 -1.10 9.44
CA GLU A 201 9.97 -2.54 9.46
C GLU A 201 8.93 -3.32 8.65
N SER A 202 7.65 -2.98 8.79
CA SER A 202 6.56 -3.57 8.00
C SER A 202 6.73 -3.31 6.51
N GLU A 203 7.07 -2.07 6.13
CA GLU A 203 7.37 -1.66 4.75
C GLU A 203 8.55 -2.44 4.16
N LYS A 204 9.62 -2.60 4.94
CA LYS A 204 10.78 -3.40 4.51
C LYS A 204 10.42 -4.87 4.32
N ALA A 205 9.64 -5.45 5.23
CA ALA A 205 9.19 -6.83 5.14
C ALA A 205 8.30 -7.07 3.91
N GLU A 206 7.43 -6.12 3.55
CA GLU A 206 6.65 -6.20 2.31
C GLU A 206 7.54 -6.19 1.07
N ARG A 207 8.51 -5.27 1.01
CA ARG A 207 9.47 -5.23 -0.11
C ARG A 207 10.25 -6.53 -0.21
N GLU A 208 10.75 -7.08 0.89
CA GLU A 208 11.47 -8.36 0.89
C GLU A 208 10.60 -9.51 0.37
N LYS A 209 9.33 -9.61 0.78
CA LYS A 209 8.39 -10.59 0.24
C LYS A 209 8.18 -10.44 -1.28
N GLU A 210 8.10 -9.22 -1.79
CA GLU A 210 7.99 -9.01 -3.25
C GLU A 210 9.23 -9.48 -4.01
N TYR A 211 10.43 -9.32 -3.44
CA TYR A 211 11.66 -9.81 -4.05
C TYR A 211 11.77 -11.33 -3.98
N ASP A 212 11.35 -11.95 -2.89
CA ASP A 212 11.39 -13.40 -2.71
C ASP A 212 10.51 -14.12 -3.74
N ASN A 213 9.26 -13.65 -3.94
CA ASN A 213 8.37 -14.16 -4.98
C ASN A 213 8.94 -14.02 -6.40
N LYS A 214 9.78 -13.01 -6.65
CA LYS A 214 10.47 -12.83 -7.95
C LYS A 214 11.72 -13.72 -8.07
N ARG A 215 12.25 -14.22 -6.95
CA ARG A 215 13.50 -14.97 -6.85
C ARG A 215 13.29 -16.46 -6.54
N GLU A 216 12.10 -17.00 -6.78
CA GLU A 216 11.93 -18.45 -6.88
C GLU A 216 12.75 -18.96 -8.08
N SER A 217 13.97 -19.40 -7.83
CA SER A 217 14.83 -20.04 -8.82
C SER A 217 14.22 -21.38 -9.20
N ARG A 218 13.97 -21.61 -10.48
CA ARG A 218 13.79 -22.98 -10.98
C ARG A 218 15.07 -23.74 -10.65
N THR A 219 14.98 -24.73 -9.77
CA THR A 219 16.04 -25.73 -9.62
C THR A 219 16.27 -26.35 -11.00
N ALA A 220 17.54 -26.62 -11.33
CA ALA A 220 17.86 -27.25 -12.60
C ALA A 220 17.12 -28.58 -12.68
N GLU A 221 16.14 -28.71 -13.57
CA GLU A 221 15.57 -30.00 -13.91
C GLU A 221 16.71 -30.85 -14.46
N ASN A 222 16.87 -32.07 -13.91
CA ASN A 222 17.85 -33.01 -14.43
C ASN A 222 17.37 -33.48 -15.81
N ILE A 223 17.77 -32.77 -16.86
CA ILE A 223 17.51 -33.16 -18.24
C ILE A 223 18.40 -34.37 -18.53
N GLU A 224 17.82 -35.57 -18.43
CA GLU A 224 18.47 -36.79 -18.90
C GLU A 224 18.75 -36.64 -20.40
N ARG A 225 20.04 -36.57 -20.76
CA ARG A 225 20.48 -36.55 -22.15
C ARG A 225 20.34 -37.95 -22.72
N ASN A 226 19.15 -38.28 -23.19
CA ASN A 226 18.92 -39.50 -23.94
C ASN A 226 19.71 -39.43 -25.26
N LEU A 227 20.33 -40.55 -25.64
CA LEU A 227 21.03 -40.65 -26.92
C LEU A 227 20.03 -40.36 -28.06
N PRO A 228 20.39 -39.54 -29.05
CA PRO A 228 19.51 -39.29 -30.18
C PRO A 228 19.23 -40.62 -30.92
N PRO A 229 18.01 -40.85 -31.43
CA PRO A 229 17.61 -42.14 -32.00
C PRO A 229 18.53 -42.66 -33.10
N SER A 230 19.13 -41.76 -33.90
CA SER A 230 20.08 -42.10 -34.96
C SER A 230 21.39 -42.73 -34.45
N VAL A 231 21.85 -42.32 -33.26
CA VAL A 231 23.06 -42.84 -32.63
C VAL A 231 22.77 -44.17 -31.94
N GLU A 232 21.59 -44.31 -31.33
CA GLU A 232 21.16 -45.58 -30.74
C GLU A 232 21.02 -46.68 -31.79
N GLU A 233 20.44 -46.38 -32.95
CA GLU A 233 20.37 -47.31 -34.08
C GLU A 233 21.76 -47.72 -34.59
N TYR A 234 22.70 -46.76 -34.68
CA TYR A 234 24.07 -47.04 -35.10
C TYR A 234 24.79 -47.95 -34.10
N LEU A 235 24.65 -47.67 -32.80
CA LEU A 235 25.24 -48.48 -31.73
C LEU A 235 24.65 -49.90 -31.71
N LYS A 236 23.32 -50.05 -31.82
CA LYS A 236 22.66 -51.36 -31.93
C LYS A 236 23.14 -52.15 -33.15
N LYS A 237 23.26 -51.50 -34.31
CA LYS A 237 23.80 -52.15 -35.53
C LYS A 237 25.26 -52.59 -35.34
N ARG A 238 26.08 -51.77 -34.69
CA ARG A 238 27.47 -52.10 -34.38
C ARG A 238 27.57 -53.24 -33.37
N GLU A 239 26.73 -53.25 -32.33
CA GLU A 239 26.68 -54.34 -31.35
C GLU A 239 26.20 -55.64 -31.97
N ALA A 240 25.15 -55.62 -32.79
CA ALA A 240 24.66 -56.79 -33.52
C ALA A 240 25.70 -57.38 -34.48
N GLN A 241 26.61 -56.56 -35.03
CA GLN A 241 27.75 -57.04 -35.81
C GLN A 241 28.81 -57.73 -34.95
N ILE A 242 28.98 -57.30 -33.69
CA ILE A 242 30.01 -57.83 -32.77
C ILE A 242 29.50 -59.04 -31.97
N GLU A 243 28.20 -59.09 -31.67
CA GLU A 243 27.51 -60.15 -30.93
C GLU A 243 27.84 -61.57 -31.42
N PRO A 244 27.75 -61.90 -32.74
CA PRO A 244 28.08 -63.24 -33.23
C PRO A 244 29.55 -63.64 -33.00
N PHE A 245 30.45 -62.67 -32.85
CA PHE A 245 31.85 -62.93 -32.53
C PHE A 245 32.13 -63.01 -31.02
N LYS A 246 31.29 -62.38 -30.20
CA LYS A 246 31.33 -62.53 -28.73
C LYS A 246 30.72 -63.84 -28.28
N THR A 247 29.72 -64.35 -28.98
CA THR A 247 29.21 -65.70 -28.78
C THR A 247 30.20 -66.69 -29.40
N VAL A 248 31.19 -67.11 -28.60
CA VAL A 248 32.09 -68.18 -29.01
C VAL A 248 31.24 -69.41 -29.29
N SER A 249 31.39 -70.01 -30.48
CA SER A 249 30.79 -71.31 -30.78
C SER A 249 31.16 -72.30 -29.66
N PRO A 250 30.21 -73.06 -29.09
CA PRO A 250 30.44 -73.94 -27.94
C PRO A 250 31.56 -75.00 -28.10
N ALA A 251 32.16 -75.11 -29.29
CA ALA A 251 33.21 -76.08 -29.63
C ALA A 251 34.66 -75.52 -29.64
N LEU A 252 34.90 -74.23 -29.37
CA LEU A 252 36.25 -73.65 -29.43
C LEU A 252 37.10 -74.04 -28.19
N LYS A 253 38.23 -74.72 -28.43
CA LYS A 253 39.20 -75.09 -27.39
C LYS A 253 39.73 -73.84 -26.66
N PRO A 254 39.99 -73.90 -25.32
CA PRO A 254 40.34 -72.74 -24.49
C PRO A 254 41.47 -71.85 -25.01
N TYR A 255 42.45 -72.44 -25.70
CA TYR A 255 43.58 -71.74 -26.31
C TYR A 255 43.17 -70.63 -27.28
N TYR A 256 42.19 -70.91 -28.15
CA TYR A 256 41.74 -69.93 -29.16
C TYR A 256 40.84 -68.84 -28.56
N LYS A 257 40.19 -69.10 -27.42
CA LYS A 257 39.40 -68.10 -26.70
C LYS A 257 40.29 -66.97 -26.17
N GLN A 258 41.44 -67.29 -25.59
CA GLN A 258 42.39 -66.30 -25.09
C GLN A 258 42.92 -65.39 -26.20
N LEU A 259 43.25 -65.98 -27.35
CA LEU A 259 43.78 -65.26 -28.51
C LEU A 259 42.76 -64.26 -29.10
N VAL A 260 41.47 -64.65 -29.11
CA VAL A 260 40.38 -63.77 -29.53
C VAL A 260 40.13 -62.64 -28.50
N GLU A 261 40.17 -62.93 -27.20
CA GLU A 261 40.03 -61.91 -26.15
C GLU A 261 41.16 -60.87 -26.19
N GLU A 262 42.38 -61.31 -26.48
CA GLU A 262 43.56 -60.44 -26.60
C GLU A 262 43.46 -59.52 -27.84
N TYR A 263 42.98 -60.05 -28.97
CA TYR A 263 42.68 -59.25 -30.17
C TYR A 263 41.59 -58.20 -29.92
N TYR A 264 40.54 -58.52 -29.17
CA TYR A 264 39.50 -57.54 -28.83
C TYR A 264 39.96 -56.47 -27.84
N LYS A 265 40.92 -56.79 -26.97
CA LYS A 265 41.56 -55.77 -26.10
C LYS A 265 42.36 -54.78 -26.94
N SER A 266 43.17 -55.23 -27.90
CA SER A 266 43.97 -54.33 -28.74
C SER A 266 43.14 -53.42 -29.66
N LEU A 267 41.97 -53.90 -30.11
CA LEU A 267 41.00 -53.11 -30.89
C LEU A 267 40.23 -52.06 -30.09
N LYS A 268 40.23 -52.15 -28.75
CA LYS A 268 39.58 -51.17 -27.86
C LYS A 268 40.55 -50.12 -27.31
N GLU A 269 41.85 -50.39 -27.32
CA GLU A 269 42.90 -49.46 -26.88
C GLU A 269 43.34 -48.46 -27.96
N ASN A 270 42.89 -48.63 -29.22
CA ASN A 270 42.97 -47.63 -30.28
C ASN A 270 41.58 -47.04 -30.59
#